data_AF-A0A8T3P8F4-F1
#
_entry.id   AF-A0A8T3P8F4-F1
#
_cell.length_a   1.000
_cell.length_b   1.000
_cell.length_c   1.000
_cell.angle_alpha   90.00
_cell.angle_beta   90.00
_cell.angle_gamma   90.00
#
_symmetry.space_group_name_H-M   'P 1'
#
loop_
_entity.id
_entity.type
_entity.pdbx_description
1 polymer ?
#
loop_
_entity_poly.entity_id
_entity_poly.type
_entity_poly.pdbx_seq_one_letter_code
_entity_poly.pdbx_strand_id
1 'polypeptide(L)'
;MSGRPRECTGHRQSNRQRPRRGVVLGLLNLSSLVYSNSIRGTTDGIVVELFDDDVEEINGSATIRFNRISDVDRDGIHVESGAGSNIVINTVSGSGRFDCFDATTGEGTRGTANEWRANKGTTANPSGICRPPA
;
A
#
# COMPACT_ATOMS: atom_id res chain seq x y z
N MET A 1 -27.19 -2.76 -28.63
CA MET A 1 -26.40 -1.53 -28.84
C MET A 1 -25.93 -1.00 -27.49
N SER A 2 -24.62 -1.08 -27.28
CA SER A 2 -23.76 -0.36 -26.32
C SER A 2 -24.29 -0.03 -24.91
N GLY A 3 -23.96 -0.90 -23.95
CA GLY A 3 -23.94 -0.53 -22.53
C GLY A 3 -22.65 0.22 -22.23
N ARG A 4 -22.75 1.47 -21.78
CA ARG A 4 -21.61 2.31 -21.40
C ARG A 4 -20.85 1.69 -20.22
N PRO A 5 -19.50 1.69 -20.22
CA PRO A 5 -18.74 1.28 -19.04
C PRO A 5 -19.02 2.27 -17.90
N ARG A 6 -19.27 1.72 -16.70
CA ARG A 6 -19.39 2.53 -15.49
C ARG A 6 -17.97 2.91 -15.06
N GLU A 7 -17.58 4.14 -15.35
CA GLU A 7 -16.41 4.77 -14.76
C GLU A 7 -16.63 4.92 -13.24
N CYS A 8 -15.91 4.13 -12.46
CA CYS A 8 -15.79 4.33 -11.03
C CYS A 8 -14.67 5.35 -10.78
N THR A 9 -15.02 6.63 -10.75
CA THR A 9 -14.13 7.69 -10.28
C THR A 9 -13.95 7.56 -8.77
N GLY A 10 -12.79 7.07 -8.34
CA GLY A 10 -12.38 6.95 -6.93
C GLY A 10 -12.71 5.60 -6.28
N HIS A 11 -11.77 4.67 -6.28
CA HIS A 11 -11.90 3.41 -5.54
C HIS A 11 -11.64 3.63 -4.04
N ARG A 12 -12.70 3.94 -3.29
CA ARG A 12 -12.70 3.77 -1.82
C ARG A 12 -12.89 2.28 -1.52
N GLN A 13 -11.79 1.54 -1.40
CA GLN A 13 -11.88 0.14 -1.00
C GLN A 13 -12.05 0.05 0.53
N SER A 14 -13.28 -0.15 0.97
CA SER A 14 -13.59 -0.69 2.29
C SER A 14 -14.09 -2.13 2.13
N ASN A 15 -13.27 -3.08 2.56
CA ASN A 15 -13.61 -4.47 2.87
C ASN A 15 -14.25 -5.33 1.76
N ARG A 16 -13.42 -5.91 0.88
CA ARG A 16 -13.69 -7.23 0.26
C ARG A 16 -12.45 -8.10 0.43
N GLN A 17 -12.43 -8.85 1.53
CA GLN A 17 -11.41 -9.86 1.81
C GLN A 17 -11.45 -10.95 0.72
N ARG A 18 -10.36 -11.12 -0.04
CA ARG A 18 -10.07 -12.41 -0.68
C ARG A 18 -9.33 -13.26 0.35
N PRO A 19 -9.56 -14.58 0.44
CA PRO A 19 -9.11 -15.42 1.56
C PRO A 19 -7.58 -15.57 1.73
N ARG A 20 -6.75 -14.78 1.05
CA ARG A 20 -5.28 -14.83 1.15
C ARG A 20 -4.55 -13.47 1.05
N ARG A 21 -5.19 -12.35 0.70
CA ARG A 21 -4.53 -11.02 0.66
C ARG A 21 -5.45 -9.98 1.31
N GLY A 22 -4.87 -8.99 2.00
CA GLY A 22 -5.60 -7.87 2.60
C GLY A 22 -6.14 -6.91 1.54
N VAL A 23 -5.76 -5.63 1.60
CA VAL A 23 -6.14 -4.65 0.57
C VAL A 23 -5.09 -4.65 -0.53
N VAL A 24 -5.50 -4.92 -1.77
CA VAL A 24 -4.62 -4.84 -2.94
C VAL A 24 -5.07 -3.66 -3.79
N LEU A 25 -4.16 -2.72 -3.98
CA LEU A 25 -4.36 -1.56 -4.84
C LEU A 25 -3.60 -1.79 -6.14
N GLY A 26 -4.40 -1.89 -7.20
CA GLY A 26 -3.93 -1.73 -8.56
C GLY A 26 -3.84 -0.27 -8.94
N LEU A 27 -2.64 0.22 -9.16
CA LEU A 27 -2.48 1.57 -9.69
C LEU A 27 -2.59 1.55 -11.22
N LEU A 28 -3.60 2.26 -11.71
CA LEU A 28 -3.73 2.75 -13.08
C LEU A 28 -3.70 4.27 -13.04
N ASN A 29 -4.18 4.99 -14.06
CA ASN A 29 -4.28 6.46 -14.09
C ASN A 29 -5.33 7.06 -13.12
N LEU A 30 -5.46 6.49 -11.91
CA LEU A 30 -6.39 6.88 -10.87
C LEU A 30 -5.68 7.02 -9.52
N SER A 31 -6.17 7.96 -8.70
CA SER A 31 -5.79 8.05 -7.29
C SER A 31 -6.67 7.15 -6.43
N SER A 32 -6.04 6.36 -5.55
CA SER A 32 -6.71 5.48 -4.58
C SER A 32 -6.52 5.96 -3.15
N LEU A 33 -7.52 5.77 -2.29
CA LEU A 33 -7.44 6.09 -0.86
C LEU A 33 -7.77 4.87 0.00
N VAL A 34 -6.82 4.44 0.82
CA VAL A 34 -7.00 3.39 1.84
C VAL A 34 -6.89 4.02 3.21
N TYR A 35 -8.03 4.14 3.88
CA TYR A 35 -8.18 4.92 5.10
C TYR A 35 -8.87 4.13 6.21
N SER A 36 -8.29 4.15 7.42
CA SER A 36 -8.93 3.69 8.66
C SER A 36 -9.44 2.24 8.60
N ASN A 37 -8.63 1.35 8.04
CA ASN A 37 -8.91 -0.09 8.07
C ASN A 37 -8.20 -0.76 9.24
N SER A 38 -8.80 -1.86 9.73
CA SER A 38 -8.14 -2.82 10.62
C SER A 38 -7.96 -4.14 9.88
N ILE A 39 -6.72 -4.54 9.63
CA ILE A 39 -6.36 -5.71 8.80
C ILE A 39 -5.55 -6.69 9.66
N ARG A 40 -5.97 -7.96 9.68
CA ARG A 40 -5.29 -9.04 10.42
C ARG A 40 -5.48 -10.40 9.75
N GLY A 41 -4.56 -11.34 9.98
CA GLY A 41 -4.70 -12.74 9.55
C GLY A 41 -4.72 -12.92 8.04
N THR A 42 -3.96 -12.09 7.31
CA THR A 42 -3.81 -12.14 5.86
C THR A 42 -2.35 -12.42 5.48
N THR A 43 -2.07 -12.80 4.24
CA THR A 43 -0.67 -12.95 3.80
C THR A 43 0.05 -11.61 3.78
N ASP A 44 -0.56 -10.57 3.19
CA ASP A 44 -0.09 -9.19 3.29
C ASP A 44 -1.22 -8.29 3.82
N GLY A 45 -0.86 -7.18 4.45
CA GLY A 45 -1.82 -6.19 4.94
C GLY A 45 -2.36 -5.31 3.81
N ILE A 46 -1.52 -4.42 3.29
CA ILE A 46 -1.82 -3.55 2.14
C ILE A 46 -0.71 -3.75 1.10
N VAL A 47 -1.09 -4.08 -0.12
CA VAL A 47 -0.19 -4.19 -1.28
C VAL A 47 -0.54 -3.10 -2.27
N VAL A 48 0.46 -2.36 -2.72
CA VAL A 48 0.36 -1.42 -3.84
C VAL A 48 1.18 -1.98 -4.99
N GLU A 49 0.51 -2.38 -6.05
CA GLU A 49 1.09 -3.01 -7.23
C GLU A 49 0.62 -2.28 -8.50
N LEU A 50 1.44 -2.34 -9.55
CA LEU A 50 1.08 -1.87 -10.88
C LEU A 50 0.33 -3.00 -11.61
N PHE A 51 -0.77 -2.68 -12.29
CA PHE A 51 -1.49 -3.64 -13.14
C PHE A 51 -1.46 -3.18 -14.60
N ASP A 52 -0.28 -3.12 -15.21
CA ASP A 52 -0.14 -3.40 -16.64
C ASP A 52 1.31 -3.28 -17.09
N ASP A 53 1.72 -4.19 -17.96
CA ASP A 53 2.99 -4.09 -18.71
C ASP A 53 2.84 -3.24 -19.99
N ASP A 54 1.59 -2.91 -20.38
CA ASP A 54 1.24 -2.31 -21.69
C ASP A 54 0.78 -0.83 -21.61
N VAL A 55 0.89 -0.17 -20.46
CA VAL A 55 0.47 1.24 -20.31
C VAL A 55 1.69 2.16 -20.40
N GLU A 56 1.68 3.03 -21.42
CA GLU A 56 2.78 3.96 -21.77
C GLU A 56 3.09 4.98 -20.66
N GLU A 57 2.11 5.30 -19.81
CA GLU A 57 2.28 6.20 -18.67
C GLU A 57 1.38 5.78 -17.51
N ILE A 58 1.98 5.44 -16.37
CA ILE A 58 1.25 5.18 -15.12
C ILE A 58 1.36 6.41 -14.24
N ASN A 59 0.26 7.17 -14.19
CA ASN A 59 0.12 8.34 -13.31
C ASN A 59 -0.71 8.04 -12.04
N GLY A 60 -0.82 6.76 -11.70
CA GLY A 60 -1.51 6.28 -10.52
C GLY A 60 -0.81 6.64 -9.23
N SER A 61 -1.59 6.93 -8.19
CA SER A 61 -1.07 7.10 -6.84
C SER A 61 -1.99 6.53 -5.79
N ALA A 62 -1.43 5.99 -4.72
CA ALA A 62 -2.20 5.64 -3.52
C ALA A 62 -1.92 6.61 -2.37
N THR A 63 -2.96 6.99 -1.64
CA THR A 63 -2.82 7.53 -0.29
C THR A 63 -3.23 6.45 0.71
N ILE A 64 -2.31 6.05 1.58
CA ILE A 64 -2.52 5.01 2.59
C ILE A 64 -2.34 5.65 3.95
N ARG A 65 -3.41 5.78 4.72
CA ARG A 65 -3.32 6.46 6.02
C ARG A 65 -4.27 5.94 7.08
N PHE A 66 -3.85 6.07 8.34
CA PHE A 66 -4.63 5.68 9.52
C PHE A 66 -5.04 4.21 9.56
N ASN A 67 -4.34 3.32 8.87
CA ASN A 67 -4.63 1.88 8.93
C ASN A 67 -3.90 1.22 10.11
N ARG A 68 -4.55 0.22 10.69
CA ARG A 68 -3.97 -0.68 11.69
C ARG A 68 -3.84 -2.07 11.08
N ILE A 69 -2.61 -2.52 10.89
CA ILE A 69 -2.30 -3.83 10.32
C ILE A 69 -1.58 -4.63 11.39
N SER A 70 -2.04 -5.85 11.69
CA SER A 70 -1.30 -6.73 12.59
C SER A 70 -1.39 -8.19 12.22
N ASP A 71 -0.36 -8.95 12.58
CA ASP A 71 -0.37 -10.41 12.51
C ASP A 71 -0.67 -10.91 11.08
N VAL A 72 0.19 -10.50 10.15
CA VAL A 72 0.15 -10.91 8.73
C VAL A 72 1.36 -11.76 8.38
N ASP A 73 1.21 -12.69 7.44
CA ASP A 73 2.23 -13.72 7.20
C ASP A 73 3.52 -13.19 6.55
N ARG A 74 3.43 -12.11 5.76
CA ARG A 74 4.53 -11.56 4.97
C ARG A 74 4.75 -10.08 5.28
N ASP A 75 4.22 -9.16 4.48
CA ASP A 75 4.49 -7.73 4.63
C ASP A 75 3.21 -6.98 5.08
N GLY A 76 3.37 -6.08 6.06
CA GLY A 76 2.26 -5.29 6.56
C GLY A 76 1.79 -4.25 5.55
N ILE A 77 2.67 -3.35 5.13
CA ILE A 77 2.48 -2.49 3.95
C ILE A 77 3.60 -2.81 2.97
N HIS A 78 3.23 -3.20 1.75
CA HIS A 78 4.15 -3.52 0.66
C HIS A 78 3.87 -2.58 -0.52
N VAL A 79 4.88 -1.83 -0.95
CA VAL A 79 4.83 -1.05 -2.19
C VAL A 79 5.79 -1.68 -3.20
N GLU A 80 5.25 -2.20 -4.29
CA GLU A 80 6.04 -2.80 -5.37
C GLU A 80 6.78 -1.74 -6.18
N SER A 81 7.83 -2.17 -6.91
CA SER A 81 8.61 -1.29 -7.78
C SER A 81 7.73 -0.56 -8.80
N GLY A 82 8.02 0.72 -9.05
CA GLY A 82 7.27 1.54 -9.99
C GLY A 82 5.96 2.14 -9.45
N ALA A 83 5.47 1.69 -8.29
CA ALA A 83 4.24 2.24 -7.71
C ALA A 83 4.48 3.53 -6.92
N GLY A 84 3.73 4.59 -7.23
CA GLY A 84 3.75 5.87 -6.49
C GLY A 84 2.73 5.91 -5.36
N SER A 85 3.12 6.39 -4.18
CA SER A 85 2.28 6.40 -2.98
C SER A 85 2.69 7.44 -1.92
N ASN A 86 1.69 7.92 -1.18
CA ASN A 86 1.85 8.70 0.04
C ASN A 86 1.32 7.90 1.24
N ILE A 87 2.23 7.45 2.11
CA ILE A 87 1.95 6.52 3.22
C ILE A 87 2.15 7.26 4.55
N VAL A 88 1.06 7.46 5.29
CA VAL A 88 1.06 8.38 6.44
C VAL A 88 0.27 7.86 7.63
N ILE A 89 0.85 7.88 8.83
CA ILE A 89 0.18 7.56 10.11
C ILE A 89 -0.48 6.16 10.08
N ASN A 90 0.22 5.15 9.58
CA ASN A 90 -0.20 3.76 9.72
C ASN A 90 0.48 3.13 10.94
N THR A 91 -0.19 2.17 11.57
CA THR A 91 0.39 1.36 12.64
C THR A 91 0.41 -0.09 12.19
N VAL A 92 1.60 -0.64 12.10
CA VAL A 92 1.86 -1.99 11.61
C VAL A 92 2.69 -2.75 12.63
N SER A 93 2.34 -4.02 12.87
CA SER A 93 3.06 -4.84 13.86
C SER A 93 2.88 -6.33 13.60
N GLY A 94 3.91 -7.12 13.87
CA GLY A 94 3.79 -8.58 13.83
C GLY A 94 3.69 -9.13 12.41
N SER A 95 4.30 -8.46 11.44
CA SER A 95 4.42 -8.97 10.06
C SER A 95 5.54 -10.00 9.99
N GLY A 96 5.34 -11.10 9.25
CA GLY A 96 6.32 -12.19 9.17
C GLY A 96 7.64 -11.82 8.49
N ARG A 97 7.65 -10.81 7.61
CA ARG A 97 8.84 -10.34 6.90
C ARG A 97 9.17 -8.88 7.26
N PHE A 98 8.37 -7.91 6.82
CA PHE A 98 8.54 -6.49 7.18
C PHE A 98 7.20 -5.85 7.56
N ASP A 99 7.20 -5.01 8.58
CA ASP A 99 6.04 -4.14 8.86
C ASP A 99 5.86 -3.12 7.72
N CYS A 100 6.96 -2.59 7.20
CA CYS A 100 6.94 -1.66 6.08
C CYS A 100 7.97 -2.04 5.04
N PHE A 101 7.51 -2.27 3.81
CA PHE A 101 8.36 -2.64 2.68
C PHE A 101 8.06 -1.73 1.49
N ASP A 102 9.12 -1.18 0.91
CA ASP A 102 9.05 -0.35 -0.28
C ASP A 102 10.19 -0.75 -1.22
N ALA A 103 9.83 -1.38 -2.34
CA ALA A 103 10.76 -1.80 -3.37
C ALA A 103 11.05 -0.71 -4.41
N THR A 104 10.49 0.49 -4.26
CA THR A 104 10.75 1.58 -5.19
C THR A 104 12.08 2.27 -4.92
N THR A 105 12.57 2.97 -5.93
CA THR A 105 13.79 3.78 -5.85
C THR A 105 13.49 5.19 -6.35
N GLY A 106 13.95 6.22 -5.62
CA GLY A 106 13.72 7.61 -5.99
C GLY A 106 14.13 8.61 -4.90
N GLU A 107 13.67 9.85 -5.04
CA GLU A 107 14.03 10.99 -4.17
C GLU A 107 13.14 11.14 -2.92
N GLY A 108 12.26 10.16 -2.69
CA GLY A 108 11.37 10.10 -1.55
C GLY A 108 12.06 9.64 -0.26
N THR A 109 11.30 9.02 0.62
CA THR A 109 11.78 8.71 1.97
C THR A 109 12.80 7.59 1.93
N ARG A 110 14.01 7.86 2.42
CA ARG A 110 15.10 6.86 2.50
C ARG A 110 15.49 6.26 1.14
N GLY A 111 15.38 7.05 0.06
CA GLY A 111 15.80 6.64 -1.28
C GLY A 111 14.74 5.86 -2.06
N THR A 112 13.49 5.85 -1.59
CA THR A 112 12.36 5.26 -2.33
C THR A 112 11.67 6.32 -3.19
N ALA A 113 10.79 5.94 -4.11
CA ALA A 113 9.97 6.90 -4.86
C ALA A 113 8.83 7.49 -4.02
N ASN A 114 8.57 6.94 -2.83
CA ASN A 114 7.37 7.21 -2.04
C ASN A 114 7.63 8.08 -0.82
N GLU A 115 6.57 8.71 -0.34
CA GLU A 115 6.61 9.44 0.92
C GLU A 115 6.14 8.58 2.09
N TRP A 116 6.97 8.46 3.12
CA TRP A 116 6.66 7.75 4.35
C TRP A 116 6.75 8.71 5.54
N ARG A 117 5.61 8.99 6.19
CA ARG A 117 5.55 9.96 7.30
C ARG A 117 4.78 9.39 8.49
N ALA A 118 5.39 9.45 9.68
CA ALA A 118 4.76 9.06 10.95
C ALA A 118 4.14 7.64 10.98
N ASN A 119 4.66 6.71 10.17
CA ASN A 119 4.27 5.31 10.21
C ASN A 119 5.02 4.57 11.34
N LYS A 120 4.30 3.70 12.04
CA LYS A 120 4.82 2.89 13.13
C LYS A 120 4.97 1.43 12.69
N GLY A 121 6.13 0.85 12.91
CA GLY A 121 6.49 -0.52 12.60
C GLY A 121 7.89 -0.84 13.08
N THR A 122 8.12 -2.07 13.54
CA THR A 122 9.40 -2.51 14.11
C THR A 122 10.39 -2.87 13.01
N THR A 123 9.94 -3.55 11.96
CA THR A 123 10.79 -3.99 10.84
C THR A 123 10.48 -3.20 9.58
N ALA A 124 11.52 -2.74 8.88
CA ALA A 124 11.34 -1.90 7.70
C ALA A 124 12.43 -2.12 6.65
N ASN A 125 12.07 -2.05 5.37
CA ASN A 125 13.02 -2.03 4.27
C ASN A 125 12.54 -1.06 3.15
N PRO A 126 13.30 0.01 2.84
CA PRO A 126 14.54 0.42 3.49
C PRO A 126 14.34 0.81 4.97
N SER A 127 15.41 0.68 5.76
CA SER A 127 15.37 1.04 7.18
C SER A 127 15.00 2.51 7.36
N GLY A 128 14.07 2.78 8.29
CA GLY A 128 13.66 4.13 8.65
C GLY A 128 12.48 4.72 7.85
N ILE A 129 11.85 3.96 6.94
CA ILE A 129 10.54 4.33 6.36
C ILE A 129 9.39 4.14 7.36
N CYS A 130 9.59 3.24 8.34
CA CYS A 130 8.78 3.13 9.55
C CYS A 130 9.66 3.25 10.78
N ARG A 131 9.05 3.69 11.89
CA ARG A 131 9.72 3.83 13.18
C ARG A 131 9.08 2.88 14.19
N PRO A 132 9.85 2.21 15.06
CA PRO A 132 9.29 1.42 16.13
C PRO A 132 8.33 2.26 17.00
N PRO A 133 7.24 1.67 17.52
CA PRO A 133 6.44 2.32 18.56
C PRO A 133 7.33 2.70 19.75
N ALA A 134 7.11 3.89 20.31
CA ALA A 134 7.72 4.30 21.57
C ALA A 134 7.20 3.46 22.74
#